data_AF-A0A836QW19-F1
#
_entry.id   AF-A0A836QW19-F1
#
_cell.length_a   1.000
_cell.length_b   1.000
_cell.length_c   1.000
_cell.angle_alpha   90.00
_cell.angle_beta   90.00
_cell.angle_gamma   90.00
#
_symmetry.space_group_name_H-M   'P 1'
#
loop_
_entity.id
_entity.type
_entity.pdbx_description
1 polymer ?
#
loop_
_entity_poly.entity_id
_entity_poly.type
_entity_poly.pdbx_seq_one_letter_code
_entity_poly.pdbx_strand_id
1 'polypeptide(L)'
;MVDNKYIVPNRDSTTETDVTKLQDKDLIVLLAGLKDLANIRGFHSVTYNVVEASQEYVCASCSIVWTGNYETEKNESILFQGVADAGLNNTDGFGQIYLAAIAENRAFCRAVRNFLRINIVAKDEIAPNKTKQLVNNISSAKSVSPDSFLLSVLKENNITFEQVKKKMISEKVEEANTWNSTKDIPRLTVFEIIQRIQSKK
;
A
#
# COMPACT_ATOMS: atom_id res chain seq x y z
N MET A 1 -25.23 -11.50 0.32
CA MET A 1 -23.83 -11.83 0.70
C MET A 1 -22.92 -11.32 -0.42
N VAL A 2 -21.76 -10.76 -0.11
CA VAL A 2 -20.80 -10.33 -1.15
C VAL A 2 -20.39 -11.55 -1.97
N ASP A 3 -20.38 -11.45 -3.30
CA ASP A 3 -19.90 -12.52 -4.18
C ASP A 3 -18.40 -12.75 -3.95
N ASN A 4 -17.99 -14.02 -3.82
CA ASN A 4 -16.60 -14.43 -3.58
C ASN A 4 -15.62 -13.86 -4.62
N LYS A 5 -16.07 -13.56 -5.85
CA LYS A 5 -15.22 -12.93 -6.88
C LYS A 5 -14.73 -11.53 -6.49
N TYR A 6 -15.41 -10.87 -5.54
CA TYR A 6 -15.04 -9.56 -5.02
C TYR A 6 -14.37 -9.61 -3.64
N ILE A 7 -14.07 -10.81 -3.14
CA ILE A 7 -13.41 -11.02 -1.86
C ILE A 7 -11.98 -11.47 -2.12
N VAL A 8 -11.03 -10.90 -1.38
CA VAL A 8 -9.62 -11.29 -1.44
C VAL A 8 -9.07 -11.55 -0.04
N PRO A 9 -8.08 -12.44 0.11
CA PRO A 9 -7.45 -12.68 1.39
C PRO A 9 -6.65 -11.46 1.85
N ASN A 10 -6.73 -11.14 3.14
CA ASN A 10 -5.85 -10.19 3.78
C ASN A 10 -4.46 -10.81 3.97
N ARG A 11 -3.55 -10.52 3.04
CA ARG A 11 -2.16 -11.03 3.06
C ARG A 11 -1.36 -10.59 4.28
N ASP A 12 -1.84 -9.58 5.01
CA ASP A 12 -1.19 -9.12 6.24
C ASP A 12 -1.60 -9.97 7.45
N SER A 13 -2.70 -10.72 7.37
CA SER A 13 -3.23 -11.56 8.45
C SER A 13 -3.13 -13.05 8.17
N THR A 14 -3.06 -13.47 6.91
CA THR A 14 -3.04 -14.89 6.53
C THR A 14 -2.18 -15.17 5.28
N THR A 15 -1.61 -16.38 5.23
CA THR A 15 -0.95 -16.94 4.04
C THR A 15 -1.90 -17.76 3.16
N GLU A 16 -3.03 -18.19 3.71
CA GLU A 16 -4.05 -18.94 2.97
C GLU A 16 -4.66 -18.06 1.87
N THR A 17 -4.84 -18.67 0.70
CA THR A 17 -5.30 -18.04 -0.53
C THR A 17 -6.77 -18.29 -0.82
N ASP A 18 -7.30 -19.40 -0.29
CA ASP A 18 -8.67 -19.83 -0.49
C ASP A 18 -9.59 -19.07 0.46
N VAL A 19 -10.37 -18.13 -0.10
CA VAL A 19 -11.32 -17.30 0.65
C VAL A 19 -12.40 -18.09 1.38
N THR A 20 -12.70 -19.32 0.93
CA THR A 20 -13.73 -20.17 1.56
C THR A 20 -13.30 -20.75 2.89
N LYS A 21 -11.99 -20.79 3.15
CA LYS A 21 -11.38 -21.30 4.40
C LYS A 21 -11.06 -20.20 5.40
N LEU A 22 -11.28 -18.94 5.03
CA LEU A 22 -10.91 -17.78 5.81
C LEU A 22 -12.07 -17.26 6.65
N GLN A 23 -11.74 -16.70 7.81
CA GLN A 23 -12.68 -15.97 8.64
C GLN A 23 -12.79 -14.52 8.17
N ASP A 24 -13.90 -13.83 8.48
CA ASP A 24 -14.15 -12.43 8.11
C ASP A 24 -12.99 -11.48 8.40
N LYS A 25 -12.27 -11.67 9.51
CA LYS A 25 -11.11 -10.85 9.90
C LYS A 25 -9.92 -10.95 8.92
N ASP A 26 -9.85 -12.06 8.19
CA ASP A 26 -8.80 -12.38 7.23
C ASP A 26 -9.25 -12.11 5.78
N LEU A 27 -10.44 -11.53 5.61
CA LEU A 27 -11.02 -11.19 4.30
C LEU A 27 -11.00 -9.68 4.07
N ILE A 28 -10.96 -9.31 2.79
CA ILE A 28 -11.07 -7.92 2.32
C ILE A 28 -12.07 -7.88 1.18
N VAL A 29 -12.97 -6.89 1.19
CA VAL A 29 -13.92 -6.66 0.09
C VAL A 29 -13.36 -5.64 -0.90
N LEU A 30 -13.42 -5.94 -2.19
CA LEU A 30 -13.07 -4.99 -3.25
C LEU A 30 -14.19 -3.98 -3.47
N LEU A 31 -13.85 -2.74 -3.86
CA LEU A 31 -14.81 -1.67 -4.16
C LEU A 31 -15.94 -2.11 -5.11
N ALA A 32 -15.62 -2.93 -6.12
CA ALA A 32 -16.59 -3.47 -7.06
C ALA A 32 -17.70 -4.27 -6.37
N GLY A 33 -17.38 -5.05 -5.33
CA GLY A 33 -18.37 -5.82 -4.57
C GLY A 33 -19.31 -4.93 -3.77
N LEU A 34 -18.84 -3.82 -3.22
CA LEU A 34 -19.71 -2.86 -2.52
C LEU A 34 -20.58 -2.06 -3.49
N LYS A 35 -20.08 -1.73 -4.69
CA LYS A 35 -20.89 -1.13 -5.76
C LYS A 35 -22.01 -2.06 -6.22
N ASP A 36 -21.68 -3.34 -6.42
CA ASP A 36 -22.64 -4.37 -6.82
C ASP A 36 -23.72 -4.56 -5.73
N LEU A 37 -23.32 -4.66 -4.46
CA LEU A 37 -24.26 -4.74 -3.34
C LEU A 37 -25.15 -3.51 -3.21
N ALA A 38 -24.59 -2.30 -3.36
CA ALA A 38 -25.38 -1.08 -3.32
C ALA A 38 -26.45 -1.06 -4.42
N ASN A 39 -26.09 -1.48 -5.63
CA ASN A 39 -27.03 -1.59 -6.75
C ASN A 39 -28.13 -2.63 -6.49
N ILE A 40 -27.78 -3.81 -5.97
CA ILE A 40 -28.76 -4.85 -5.62
C ILE A 40 -29.70 -4.38 -4.51
N ARG A 41 -29.17 -3.71 -3.48
CA ARG A 41 -29.98 -3.18 -2.37
C ARG A 41 -30.92 -2.06 -2.81
N GLY A 42 -30.51 -1.25 -3.79
CA GLY A 42 -31.28 -0.13 -4.32
C GLY A 42 -31.13 1.16 -3.51
N PHE A 43 -30.84 2.25 -4.22
CA PHE A 43 -30.75 3.61 -3.69
C PHE A 43 -31.30 4.60 -4.72
N HIS A 44 -31.74 5.76 -4.23
CA HIS A 44 -32.25 6.86 -5.06
C HIS A 44 -31.11 7.77 -5.53
N SER A 45 -30.14 8.03 -4.65
CA SER A 45 -29.01 8.92 -4.96
C SER A 45 -27.79 8.61 -4.10
N VAL A 46 -26.63 8.99 -4.63
CA VAL A 46 -25.35 9.05 -3.94
C VAL A 46 -24.81 10.46 -4.11
N THR A 47 -24.50 11.13 -3.00
CA THR A 47 -23.99 12.50 -2.98
C THR A 47 -22.67 12.53 -2.23
N TYR A 48 -21.67 13.19 -2.81
CA TYR A 48 -20.39 13.40 -2.18
C TYR A 48 -20.22 14.86 -1.74
N ASN A 49 -19.59 15.07 -0.60
CA ASN A 49 -19.19 16.39 -0.14
C ASN A 49 -17.72 16.37 0.29
N VAL A 50 -16.95 17.34 -0.18
CA VAL A 50 -15.57 17.55 0.26
C VAL A 50 -15.63 18.36 1.55
N VAL A 51 -15.25 17.74 2.67
CA VAL A 51 -15.26 18.37 3.99
C VAL A 51 -14.04 19.26 4.15
N GLU A 52 -12.88 18.76 3.71
CA GLU A 52 -11.61 19.48 3.78
C GLU A 52 -10.69 18.99 2.67
N ALA A 53 -9.94 19.91 2.06
CA ALA A 53 -8.96 19.57 1.04
C ALA A 53 -7.72 20.47 1.14
N SER A 54 -6.56 19.82 1.15
CA SER A 54 -5.24 20.43 1.06
C SER A 54 -4.37 19.56 0.15
N GLN A 55 -3.13 20.00 -0.09
CA GLN A 55 -2.19 19.26 -0.93
C GLN A 55 -1.83 17.88 -0.37
N GLU A 56 -1.88 17.71 0.96
CA GLU A 56 -1.40 16.50 1.64
C GLU A 56 -2.53 15.69 2.29
N TYR A 57 -3.76 16.22 2.26
CA TYR A 57 -4.89 15.65 2.99
C TYR A 57 -6.22 16.05 2.34
N VAL A 58 -7.12 15.08 2.17
CA VAL A 58 -8.50 15.28 1.73
C VAL A 58 -9.43 14.46 2.61
N CYS A 59 -10.51 15.09 3.07
CA CYS A 59 -11.61 14.45 3.78
C CYS A 59 -12.89 14.62 2.96
N ALA A 60 -13.58 13.51 2.73
CA ALA A 60 -14.84 13.48 2.00
C ALA A 60 -15.91 12.72 2.78
N SER A 61 -17.16 13.12 2.58
CA SER A 61 -18.32 12.34 2.99
C SER A 61 -19.09 11.83 1.79
N CYS A 62 -19.68 10.64 1.95
CA CYS A 62 -20.57 10.01 0.99
C CYS A 62 -21.91 9.77 1.68
N SER A 63 -22.96 10.37 1.14
CA SER A 63 -24.33 10.22 1.59
C SER A 63 -25.13 9.41 0.58
N ILE A 64 -25.80 8.36 1.04
CA ILE A 64 -26.61 7.48 0.19
C ILE A 64 -28.05 7.54 0.70
N VAL A 65 -28.98 7.83 -0.21
CA VAL A 65 -30.42 7.76 0.06
C VAL A 65 -30.91 6.39 -0.37
N TRP A 66 -30.95 5.45 0.55
CA TRP A 66 -31.35 4.07 0.31
C TRP A 66 -32.86 3.96 0.07
N THR A 67 -33.25 3.05 -0.81
CA THR A 67 -34.66 2.73 -1.02
C THR A 67 -35.23 2.06 0.22
N GLY A 68 -36.40 2.52 0.68
CA GLY A 68 -37.11 1.90 1.79
C GLY A 68 -37.45 0.44 1.52
N ASN A 69 -37.65 -0.32 2.59
CA ASN A 69 -38.05 -1.72 2.52
C ASN A 69 -39.11 -2.01 3.59
N TYR A 70 -39.56 -3.26 3.68
CA TYR A 70 -40.59 -3.65 4.64
C TYR A 70 -40.21 -3.39 6.12
N GLU A 71 -38.92 -3.31 6.44
CA GLU A 71 -38.41 -3.01 7.78
C GLU A 71 -38.32 -1.50 8.04
N THR A 72 -38.38 -0.66 7.01
CA THR A 72 -38.45 0.79 7.17
C THR A 72 -39.90 1.22 7.38
N GLU A 73 -40.12 2.08 8.37
CA GLU A 73 -41.47 2.56 8.67
C GLU A 73 -42.08 3.17 7.40
N LYS A 74 -43.22 2.62 6.97
CA LYS A 74 -43.95 3.05 5.76
C LYS A 74 -43.12 3.08 4.46
N ASN A 75 -42.13 2.20 4.30
CA ASN A 75 -41.20 2.19 3.16
C ASN A 75 -40.45 3.52 2.96
N GLU A 76 -40.22 4.27 4.04
CA GLU A 76 -39.46 5.51 3.97
C GLU A 76 -38.01 5.25 3.56
N SER A 77 -37.45 6.20 2.81
CA SER A 77 -36.05 6.16 2.38
C SER A 77 -35.15 6.47 3.57
N ILE A 78 -33.99 5.80 3.64
CA ILE A 78 -33.01 6.04 4.70
C ILE A 78 -31.82 6.80 4.13
N LEU A 79 -31.53 7.95 4.72
CA LEU A 79 -30.26 8.63 4.51
C LEU A 79 -29.19 8.01 5.42
N PHE A 80 -28.11 7.52 4.83
CA PHE A 80 -26.94 7.07 5.57
C PHE A 80 -25.68 7.75 5.03
N GLN A 81 -24.78 8.15 5.93
CA GLN A 81 -23.56 8.87 5.55
C GLN A 81 -22.32 8.16 6.09
N GLY A 82 -21.32 8.00 5.23
CA GLY A 82 -19.96 7.62 5.58
C GLY A 82 -19.02 8.81 5.45
N VAL A 83 -18.00 8.89 6.31
CA VAL A 83 -16.92 9.89 6.23
C VAL A 83 -15.58 9.16 6.16
N ALA A 84 -14.69 9.62 5.30
CA ALA A 84 -13.34 9.10 5.22
C ALA A 84 -12.33 10.15 4.76
N ASP A 85 -11.08 9.86 5.06
CA ASP A 85 -9.95 10.70 4.76
C ASP A 85 -8.87 9.94 3.97
N ALA A 86 -8.10 10.72 3.22
CA ALA A 86 -6.92 10.30 2.52
C ALA A 86 -5.85 11.37 2.67
N GLY A 87 -4.65 10.96 3.07
CA GLY A 87 -3.49 11.83 3.15
C GLY A 87 -2.20 11.04 3.00
N LEU A 88 -1.08 11.75 2.98
CA LEU A 88 0.24 11.13 2.73
C LEU A 88 0.59 10.01 3.72
N ASN A 89 0.05 10.07 4.94
CA ASN A 89 0.34 9.11 6.02
C ASN A 89 -0.56 7.87 6.03
N ASN A 90 -1.67 7.85 5.26
CA ASN A 90 -2.64 6.75 5.26
C ASN A 90 -2.97 6.23 3.84
N THR A 91 -2.24 6.71 2.83
CA THR A 91 -2.24 6.25 1.44
C THR A 91 -0.80 5.98 0.99
N ASP A 92 -0.61 5.16 -0.05
CA ASP A 92 0.70 4.84 -0.62
C ASP A 92 0.71 4.85 -2.16
N GLY A 93 1.93 4.95 -2.70
CA GLY A 93 2.21 4.81 -4.12
C GLY A 93 1.37 5.76 -4.98
N PHE A 94 0.73 5.20 -6.01
CA PHE A 94 -0.13 5.95 -6.92
C PHE A 94 -1.31 6.65 -6.20
N GLY A 95 -1.79 6.10 -5.07
CA GLY A 95 -2.92 6.66 -4.32
C GLY A 95 -2.64 8.05 -3.74
N GLN A 96 -1.38 8.36 -3.43
CA GLN A 96 -0.98 9.69 -2.91
C GLN A 96 -1.15 10.81 -3.95
N ILE A 97 -1.18 10.48 -5.25
CA ILE A 97 -1.39 11.46 -6.32
C ILE A 97 -2.88 11.82 -6.45
N TYR A 98 -3.78 10.96 -5.97
CA TYR A 98 -5.23 11.08 -6.14
C TYR A 98 -5.99 11.06 -4.81
N LEU A 99 -5.53 11.84 -3.83
CA LEU A 99 -6.11 11.86 -2.47
C LEU A 99 -7.63 12.08 -2.47
N ALA A 100 -8.14 12.98 -3.30
CA ALA A 100 -9.59 13.22 -3.38
C ALA A 100 -10.38 11.99 -3.83
N ALA A 101 -9.92 11.30 -4.88
CA ALA A 101 -10.57 10.08 -5.36
C ALA A 101 -10.49 8.94 -4.33
N ILE A 102 -9.38 8.84 -3.59
CA ILE A 102 -9.24 7.85 -2.52
C ILE A 102 -10.17 8.16 -1.35
N ALA A 103 -10.26 9.41 -0.92
CA ALA A 103 -11.18 9.82 0.14
C ALA A 103 -12.65 9.55 -0.25
N GLU A 104 -13.02 9.86 -1.50
CA GLU A 104 -14.35 9.59 -2.06
C GLU A 104 -14.69 8.09 -2.01
N ASN A 105 -13.81 7.23 -2.55
CA ASN A 105 -14.01 5.78 -2.57
C ASN A 105 -14.09 5.21 -1.16
N ARG A 106 -13.24 5.66 -0.23
CA ARG A 106 -13.26 5.24 1.17
C ARG A 106 -14.58 5.62 1.85
N ALA A 107 -15.06 6.83 1.61
CA ALA A 107 -16.32 7.31 2.19
C ALA A 107 -17.50 6.50 1.68
N PHE A 108 -17.52 6.18 0.38
CA PHE A 108 -18.50 5.28 -0.23
C PHE A 108 -18.47 3.89 0.39
N CYS A 109 -17.28 3.27 0.46
CA CYS A 109 -17.12 1.95 1.07
C CYS A 109 -17.69 1.90 2.49
N ARG A 110 -17.37 2.89 3.32
CA ARG A 110 -17.89 3.03 4.69
C ARG A 110 -19.40 3.21 4.73
N ALA A 111 -19.96 4.04 3.88
CA ALA A 111 -21.41 4.27 3.82
C ALA A 111 -22.17 2.97 3.52
N VAL A 112 -21.69 2.19 2.53
CA VAL A 112 -22.31 0.91 2.15
C VAL A 112 -22.11 -0.16 3.23
N ARG A 113 -20.87 -0.37 3.69
CA ARG A 113 -20.54 -1.39 4.70
C ARG A 113 -21.34 -1.21 5.97
N ASN A 114 -21.36 0.01 6.52
CA ASN A 114 -22.01 0.28 7.79
C ASN A 114 -23.54 0.18 7.68
N PHE A 115 -24.13 0.69 6.58
CA PHE A 115 -25.57 0.55 6.35
C PHE A 115 -26.00 -0.92 6.25
N LEU A 116 -25.23 -1.73 5.51
CA LEU A 116 -25.50 -3.16 5.29
C LEU A 116 -24.95 -4.07 6.41
N ARG A 117 -24.37 -3.49 7.48
CA ARG A 117 -23.77 -4.21 8.62
C ARG A 117 -22.72 -5.26 8.20
N ILE A 118 -21.91 -4.93 7.20
CA ILE A 118 -20.83 -5.78 6.71
C ILE A 118 -19.58 -5.50 7.56
N ASN A 119 -19.13 -6.52 8.31
CA ASN A 119 -17.97 -6.39 9.20
C ASN A 119 -16.62 -6.45 8.46
N ILE A 120 -16.56 -7.19 7.35
CA ILE A 120 -15.36 -7.30 6.51
C ILE A 120 -14.99 -5.92 5.96
N VAL A 121 -13.72 -5.53 6.12
CA VAL A 121 -13.21 -4.20 5.73
C VAL A 121 -13.03 -4.11 4.20
N ALA A 122 -13.30 -2.95 3.63
CA ALA A 122 -13.03 -2.70 2.22
C ALA A 122 -11.52 -2.50 1.97
N LYS A 123 -11.02 -2.92 0.80
CA LYS A 123 -9.62 -2.71 0.41
C LYS A 123 -9.21 -1.25 0.48
N ASP A 124 -10.10 -0.36 0.01
CA ASP A 124 -9.86 1.08 0.02
C ASP A 124 -9.73 1.65 1.44
N GLU A 125 -10.35 1.05 2.46
CA GLU A 125 -10.32 1.51 3.85
C GLU A 125 -9.04 1.13 4.61
N ILE A 126 -8.22 0.24 4.06
CA ILE A 126 -7.03 -0.28 4.72
C ILE A 126 -5.85 0.64 4.42
N ALA A 127 -5.17 1.09 5.48
CA ALA A 127 -3.92 1.81 5.33
C ALA A 127 -2.83 0.85 4.87
N PRO A 128 -1.94 1.28 3.98
CA PRO A 128 -0.78 0.49 3.60
C PRO A 128 0.07 0.17 4.81
N ASN A 129 0.58 -1.06 4.85
CA ASN A 129 1.33 -1.57 5.98
C ASN A 129 2.56 -0.68 6.29
N LYS A 130 2.57 -0.05 7.47
CA LYS A 130 3.65 0.87 7.89
C LYS A 130 5.02 0.19 7.90
N THR A 131 5.09 -1.12 8.08
CA THR A 131 6.33 -1.90 7.97
C THR A 131 6.90 -1.84 6.54
N LYS A 132 6.05 -1.88 5.50
CA LYS A 132 6.47 -1.63 4.11
C LYS A 132 6.80 -0.16 3.86
N GLN A 133 6.15 0.80 4.54
CA GLN A 133 6.49 2.22 4.44
C GLN A 133 7.80 2.59 5.15
N LEU A 134 8.19 1.94 6.24
CA LEU A 134 9.52 2.14 6.85
C LEU A 134 10.63 1.59 5.94
N VAL A 135 10.38 0.47 5.25
CA VAL A 135 11.32 -0.05 4.25
C VAL A 135 11.31 0.84 2.99
N ASN A 136 10.16 1.41 2.62
CA ASN A 136 10.02 2.29 1.45
C ASN A 136 10.46 3.75 1.69
N ASN A 137 10.37 4.29 2.90
CA ASN A 137 10.88 5.63 3.24
C ASN A 137 12.39 5.62 3.52
N ILE A 138 12.99 4.45 3.71
CA ILE A 138 14.45 4.28 3.59
C ILE A 138 14.86 4.21 2.11
N SER A 139 13.95 3.88 1.18
CA SER A 139 14.25 3.71 -0.25
C SER A 139 13.67 4.76 -1.20
N SER A 140 12.84 5.71 -0.73
CA SER A 140 12.27 6.78 -1.58
C SER A 140 13.03 8.11 -1.52
N ALA A 141 14.15 8.18 -0.79
CA ALA A 141 15.09 9.31 -0.80
C ALA A 141 16.51 8.94 -1.25
N LYS A 142 16.69 7.82 -1.96
CA LYS A 142 17.96 7.53 -2.66
C LYS A 142 17.64 6.91 -4.01
N SER A 143 17.95 7.65 -5.07
CA SER A 143 18.38 7.06 -6.33
C SER A 143 19.20 5.80 -6.01
N VAL A 144 18.84 4.65 -6.59
CA VAL A 144 19.61 3.42 -6.44
C VAL A 144 20.95 3.64 -7.14
N SER A 145 21.87 4.33 -6.46
CA SER A 145 23.23 4.49 -6.94
C SER A 145 23.94 3.15 -6.72
N PRO A 146 24.78 2.70 -7.66
CA PRO A 146 25.53 1.45 -7.52
C PRO A 146 26.25 1.33 -6.16
N ASP A 147 26.73 2.44 -5.61
CA ASP A 147 27.40 2.54 -4.31
C ASP A 147 26.48 2.19 -3.13
N SER A 148 25.20 2.58 -3.21
CA SER A 148 24.21 2.27 -2.18
C SER A 148 23.87 0.78 -2.14
N PHE A 149 23.86 0.14 -3.31
CA PHE A 149 23.62 -1.30 -3.45
C PHE A 149 24.85 -2.13 -3.05
N LEU A 150 26.06 -1.65 -3.33
CA LEU A 150 27.27 -2.26 -2.80
C LEU A 150 27.27 -2.27 -1.27
N LEU A 151 26.87 -1.16 -0.62
CA LEU A 151 26.79 -1.09 0.84
C LEU A 151 25.80 -2.09 1.45
N SER A 152 24.66 -2.36 0.78
CA SER A 152 23.72 -3.38 1.26
C SER A 152 24.30 -4.79 1.11
N VAL A 153 24.90 -5.09 -0.05
CA VAL A 153 25.53 -6.40 -0.32
C VAL A 153 26.66 -6.69 0.67
N LEU A 154 27.48 -5.69 1.03
CA LEU A 154 28.55 -5.83 2.01
C LEU A 154 28.01 -6.14 3.41
N LYS A 155 26.94 -5.45 3.84
CA LYS A 155 26.29 -5.70 5.14
C LYS A 155 25.68 -7.10 5.20
N GLU A 156 24.99 -7.53 4.16
CA GLU A 156 24.37 -8.86 4.09
C GLU A 156 25.38 -10.00 4.20
N ASN A 157 26.60 -9.80 3.68
CA ASN A 157 27.66 -10.81 3.68
C ASN A 157 28.69 -10.61 4.82
N ASN A 158 28.45 -9.69 5.76
CA ASN A 158 29.37 -9.32 6.85
C ASN A 158 30.80 -8.96 6.35
N ILE A 159 30.90 -8.33 5.18
CA ILE A 159 32.17 -7.89 4.59
C ILE A 159 32.37 -6.41 4.88
N THR A 160 33.53 -6.03 5.40
CA THR A 160 33.88 -4.63 5.63
C THR A 160 34.50 -3.98 4.39
N PHE A 161 34.33 -2.67 4.25
CA PHE A 161 34.94 -1.90 3.14
C PHE A 161 36.46 -2.09 3.09
N GLU A 162 37.13 -2.17 4.25
CA GLU A 162 38.57 -2.42 4.31
C GLU A 162 38.98 -3.77 3.72
N GLN A 163 38.15 -4.81 3.88
CA GLN A 163 38.41 -6.12 3.28
C GLN A 163 38.28 -6.06 1.76
N VAL A 164 37.30 -5.31 1.24
CA VAL A 164 37.15 -5.06 -0.19
C VAL A 164 38.36 -4.28 -0.72
N LYS A 165 38.74 -3.19 -0.05
CA LYS A 165 39.90 -2.37 -0.41
C LYS A 165 41.19 -3.19 -0.43
N LYS A 166 41.48 -3.96 0.63
CA LYS A 166 42.65 -4.84 0.69
C LYS A 166 42.69 -5.85 -0.46
N LYS A 167 41.54 -6.42 -0.80
CA LYS A 167 41.44 -7.38 -1.90
C LYS A 167 41.65 -6.73 -3.27
N MET A 168 41.08 -5.55 -3.50
CA MET A 168 41.25 -4.81 -4.76
C MET A 168 42.69 -4.33 -4.96
N ILE A 169 43.39 -3.97 -3.86
CA ILE A 169 44.83 -3.68 -3.87
C ILE A 169 45.64 -4.94 -4.22
N SER A 170 45.29 -6.10 -3.65
CA SER A 170 45.98 -7.37 -3.95
C SER A 170 45.81 -7.81 -5.41
N GLU A 171 44.70 -7.42 -6.03
CA GLU A 171 44.37 -7.75 -7.42
C GLU A 171 44.91 -6.71 -8.43
N LYS A 172 45.70 -5.73 -7.96
CA LYS A 172 46.31 -4.66 -8.78
C LYS A 172 45.30 -3.82 -9.58
N VAL A 173 44.12 -3.58 -9.02
CA VAL A 173 43.14 -2.66 -9.63
C VAL A 173 43.69 -1.22 -9.54
N GLU A 174 43.65 -0.50 -10.65
CA GLU A 174 44.11 0.88 -10.75
C GLU A 174 43.38 1.78 -9.74
N GLU A 175 44.13 2.66 -9.07
CA GLU A 175 43.61 3.63 -8.09
C GLU A 175 42.93 3.04 -6.83
N ALA A 176 42.94 1.73 -6.61
CA ALA A 176 42.33 1.12 -5.42
C ALA A 176 42.90 1.63 -4.07
N ASN A 177 44.14 2.14 -4.09
CA ASN A 177 44.78 2.73 -2.92
C ASN A 177 44.14 4.06 -2.48
N THR A 178 43.56 4.83 -3.40
CA THR A 178 43.02 6.18 -3.12
C THR A 178 41.57 6.14 -2.62
N TRP A 179 40.89 5.00 -2.68
CA TRP A 179 39.50 4.87 -2.24
C TRP A 179 39.34 4.98 -0.73
N ASN A 180 38.54 5.95 -0.26
CA ASN A 180 38.23 6.15 1.15
C ASN A 180 36.78 5.79 1.47
N SER A 181 35.92 5.78 0.47
CA SER A 181 34.49 5.43 0.56
C SER A 181 34.05 4.54 -0.59
N THR A 182 32.90 3.89 -0.46
CA THR A 182 32.27 3.13 -1.56
C THR A 182 31.88 3.99 -2.76
N LYS A 183 31.83 5.32 -2.59
CA LYS A 183 31.58 6.29 -3.65
C LYS A 183 32.79 6.56 -4.55
N ASP A 184 34.00 6.25 -4.07
CA ASP A 184 35.24 6.49 -4.81
C ASP A 184 35.54 5.35 -5.79
N ILE A 185 34.76 4.27 -5.72
CA ILE A 185 34.92 3.09 -6.57
C ILE A 185 34.28 3.39 -7.94
N PRO A 186 35.01 3.18 -9.05
CA PRO A 186 34.43 3.28 -10.39
C PRO A 186 33.22 2.37 -10.56
N ARG A 187 32.17 2.87 -11.22
CA ARG A 187 30.88 2.17 -11.35
C ARG A 187 30.99 0.75 -11.92
N LEU A 188 31.86 0.55 -12.91
CA LEU A 188 32.08 -0.77 -13.51
C LEU A 188 32.64 -1.78 -12.50
N THR A 189 33.63 -1.34 -11.71
CA THR A 189 34.24 -2.14 -10.65
C THR A 189 33.24 -2.45 -9.53
N VAL A 190 32.32 -1.53 -9.21
CA VAL A 190 31.24 -1.78 -8.23
C VAL A 190 30.39 -2.99 -8.64
N PHE A 191 29.94 -3.05 -9.89
CA PHE A 191 29.13 -4.17 -10.39
C PHE A 191 29.91 -5.49 -10.40
N GLU A 192 31.18 -5.46 -10.77
CA GLU A 192 32.04 -6.65 -10.75
C GLU A 192 32.22 -7.20 -9.33
N ILE A 193 32.43 -6.32 -8.34
CA ILE A 193 32.53 -6.69 -6.93
C ILE A 193 31.23 -7.36 -6.46
N ILE A 194 30.08 -6.76 -6.79
CA ILE A 194 28.77 -7.31 -6.41
C ILE A 194 28.56 -8.69 -7.02
N GLN A 195 28.83 -8.87 -8.32
CA GLN A 195 28.69 -10.15 -9.01
C GLN A 195 29.56 -11.24 -8.38
N ARG A 196 30.80 -10.90 -7.98
CA ARG A 196 31.72 -11.83 -7.31
C ARG A 196 31.27 -12.21 -5.89
N ILE A 197 30.63 -11.30 -5.15
CA ILE A 197 30.08 -11.61 -3.82
C ILE A 197 28.86 -12.53 -3.95
N GLN A 198 27.98 -12.25 -4.91
CA GLN A 198 26.76 -13.04 -5.12
C GLN A 198 27.03 -14.43 -5.71
N SER A 199 28.05 -14.58 -6.56
CA SER A 199 28.46 -15.87 -7.16
C SER A 199 29.23 -16.80 -6.21
N LYS A 200 29.56 -16.34 -5.00
CA LYS A 200 30.19 -17.16 -3.95
C LYS A 200 29.19 -17.82 -2.98
N LYS A 201 27.89 -17.61 -3.18
CA LYS A 201 26.83 -18.42 -2.55
C LYS A 201 26.72 -19.77 -3.24
#